data_AF-V8CA33-F1
#
_entry.id   AF-V8CA33-F1
#
_cell.length_a   1.000
_cell.length_b   1.000
_cell.length_c   1.000
_cell.angle_alpha   90.00
_cell.angle_beta   90.00
_cell.angle_gamma   90.00
#
_symmetry.space_group_name_H-M   'P 1'
#
loop_
_entity.id
_entity.type
_entity.pdbx_description
1 polymer ?
#
loop_
_entity_poly.entity_id
_entity_poly.type
_entity_poly.pdbx_seq_one_letter_code
_entity_poly.pdbx_strand_id
1 'polypeptide(L)'
;MTARQRISKILSPLKSHDKNAIKILNSIFLAFGMCLSALQASTLKCQLKATQYPQSYKISQKEQQALSLITQSIQQPNSTEIIKKLATLDSTLGKLYILQLHSLLNQINSIQATDDSEIKCQACVDFAKSALSFAFGSEKNQNHIKELLELDSSARVGEELLCVGLASKDAKALVESYAHFALAGVNTRAINALLSAVKMGDKDAARILEFLLDNGVYLAQNTQTSQTLKKAISSGNLNSIFTNSSKDFVVREFNAYSNVLENLFYQSLLSRGVIIDELDTRYANLSVASKADSASILAKELDRAKSLKQAVIVKMSTNEKNEFNEALKFKQHLHNVDETPYTSTYLIKQNKK
;
A
#
# COMPACT_ATOMS: atom_id res chain seq x y z
N MET A 1 0.39 18.52 -37.27
CA MET A 1 1.51 17.84 -37.97
C MET A 1 2.06 16.75 -37.05
N THR A 2 1.88 15.48 -37.40
CA THR A 2 2.20 14.33 -36.53
C THR A 2 3.71 14.07 -36.46
N ALA A 3 4.19 13.39 -35.41
CA ALA A 3 5.62 13.03 -35.28
C ALA A 3 6.17 12.30 -36.52
N ARG A 4 5.33 11.47 -37.15
CA ARG A 4 5.63 10.77 -38.41
C ARG A 4 5.85 11.73 -39.60
N GLN A 5 5.09 12.82 -39.66
CA GLN A 5 5.24 13.86 -40.69
C GLN A 5 6.48 14.72 -40.47
N ARG A 6 6.93 14.92 -39.22
CA ARG A 6 8.18 15.63 -38.90
C ARG A 6 9.41 14.81 -39.29
N ILE A 7 9.41 13.51 -38.96
CA ILE A 7 10.51 12.59 -39.31
C ILE A 7 10.65 12.42 -40.82
N SER A 8 9.53 12.31 -41.56
CA SER A 8 9.55 12.23 -43.03
C SER A 8 10.16 13.46 -43.70
N LYS A 9 10.04 14.64 -43.09
CA LYS A 9 10.57 15.91 -43.60
C LYS A 9 12.06 16.09 -43.32
N ILE A 10 12.56 15.46 -42.25
CA ILE A 10 13.99 15.43 -41.89
C ILE A 10 14.76 14.42 -42.75
N LEU A 11 14.11 13.31 -43.13
CA LEU A 11 14.75 12.23 -43.91
C LEU A 11 14.67 12.43 -45.44
N SER A 12 13.90 13.40 -45.94
CA SER A 12 13.77 13.63 -47.38
C SER A 12 15.06 14.05 -48.10
N PRO A 13 16.01 14.79 -47.49
CA PRO A 13 17.28 15.13 -48.16
C PRO A 13 18.29 13.98 -48.19
N LEU A 14 18.12 12.94 -47.37
CA LEU A 14 19.07 11.81 -47.24
C LEU A 14 18.85 10.69 -48.27
N LYS A 15 17.86 10.82 -49.17
CA LYS A 15 17.51 9.76 -50.13
C LYS A 15 18.38 9.71 -51.39
N SER A 16 19.20 10.73 -51.68
CA SER A 16 19.92 10.79 -52.97
C SER A 16 21.40 10.43 -52.92
N HIS A 17 22.04 10.40 -51.75
CA HIS A 17 23.44 10.00 -51.65
C HIS A 17 23.67 9.14 -50.43
N ASP A 18 24.22 7.95 -50.69
CA ASP A 18 24.75 6.99 -49.74
C ASP A 18 23.77 5.90 -49.22
N LYS A 19 23.74 4.80 -49.96
CA LYS A 19 23.05 3.55 -49.56
C LYS A 19 23.59 2.99 -48.23
N ASN A 20 24.83 3.33 -47.83
CA ASN A 20 25.37 2.91 -46.54
C ASN A 20 24.76 3.70 -45.38
N ALA A 21 24.47 4.99 -45.56
CA ALA A 21 23.80 5.80 -44.54
C ALA A 21 22.38 5.29 -44.23
N ILE A 22 21.64 4.86 -45.25
CA ILE A 22 20.31 4.25 -45.08
C ILE A 22 20.41 2.89 -44.35
N LYS A 23 21.46 2.10 -44.63
CA LYS A 23 21.70 0.83 -43.94
C LYS A 23 22.03 1.04 -42.46
N ILE A 24 22.88 2.03 -42.15
CA ILE A 24 23.24 2.41 -40.78
C ILE A 24 22.01 2.97 -40.04
N LEU A 25 21.21 3.84 -40.67
CA LEU A 25 19.97 4.35 -40.09
C LEU A 25 18.95 3.24 -39.82
N ASN A 26 18.80 2.28 -40.72
CA ASN A 26 17.93 1.12 -40.49
C ASN A 26 18.46 0.19 -39.39
N SER A 27 19.78 0.00 -39.29
CA SER A 27 20.41 -0.74 -38.19
C SER A 27 20.27 -0.02 -36.85
N ILE A 28 20.37 1.31 -36.83
CA ILE A 28 20.10 2.15 -35.65
C ILE A 28 18.61 2.11 -35.30
N PHE A 29 17.69 2.15 -36.26
CA PHE A 29 16.25 2.01 -36.01
C PHE A 29 15.85 0.61 -35.56
N LEU A 30 16.54 -0.45 -36.03
CA LEU A 30 16.38 -1.81 -35.53
C LEU A 30 16.97 -1.95 -34.13
N ALA A 31 18.13 -1.34 -33.84
CA ALA A 31 18.71 -1.32 -32.51
C ALA A 31 17.88 -0.48 -31.51
N PHE A 32 17.32 0.65 -31.94
CA PHE A 32 16.37 1.46 -31.16
C PHE A 32 14.99 0.82 -31.06
N GLY A 33 14.53 0.14 -32.10
CA GLY A 33 13.30 -0.66 -32.08
C GLY A 33 13.41 -1.86 -31.14
N MET A 34 14.59 -2.49 -31.08
CA MET A 34 14.91 -3.56 -30.14
C MET A 34 15.21 -3.04 -28.71
N CYS A 35 15.72 -1.81 -28.56
CA CYS A 35 15.83 -1.14 -27.27
C CYS A 35 14.48 -0.61 -26.74
N LEU A 36 13.54 -0.22 -27.61
CA LEU A 36 12.18 0.15 -27.19
C LEU A 36 11.33 -1.07 -26.76
N SER A 37 11.66 -2.28 -27.22
CA SER A 37 11.12 -3.53 -26.68
C SER A 37 11.83 -4.03 -25.41
N ALA A 38 12.88 -3.34 -24.97
CA ALA A 38 13.55 -3.58 -23.69
C ALA A 38 13.11 -2.61 -22.57
N LEU A 39 12.05 -1.81 -22.80
CA LEU A 39 11.13 -1.44 -21.71
C LEU A 39 10.27 -2.67 -21.40
N GLN A 40 10.88 -3.76 -20.93
CA GLN A 40 10.12 -4.76 -20.20
C GLN A 40 9.53 -3.99 -19.02
N ALA A 41 8.22 -3.77 -19.05
CA ALA A 41 7.49 -3.34 -17.87
C ALA A 41 7.98 -4.23 -16.75
N SER A 42 8.61 -3.63 -15.73
CA SER A 42 9.10 -4.39 -14.59
C SER A 42 7.95 -5.28 -14.12
N THR A 43 8.26 -6.53 -13.79
CA THR A 43 7.27 -7.46 -13.23
C THR A 43 7.57 -7.60 -11.76
N LEU A 44 6.52 -7.69 -10.94
CA LEU A 44 6.68 -7.94 -9.53
C LEU A 44 7.36 -9.30 -9.35
N LYS A 45 8.46 -9.34 -8.57
CA LYS A 45 9.22 -10.56 -8.33
C LYS A 45 9.18 -10.96 -6.87
N CYS A 46 9.07 -12.26 -6.64
CA CYS A 46 9.30 -12.90 -5.36
C CYS A 46 10.78 -12.79 -4.93
N GLN A 47 11.02 -12.50 -3.65
CA GLN A 47 12.35 -12.39 -3.03
C GLN A 47 12.75 -13.64 -2.24
N LEU A 48 11.82 -14.57 -2.02
CA LEU A 48 12.13 -15.87 -1.43
C LEU A 48 12.61 -16.86 -2.48
N LYS A 49 13.51 -17.75 -2.09
CA LYS A 49 13.91 -18.90 -2.91
C LYS A 49 12.74 -19.89 -2.99
N ALA A 50 12.67 -20.66 -4.07
CA ALA A 50 11.65 -21.69 -4.27
C ALA A 50 11.55 -22.71 -3.12
N THR A 51 12.64 -22.92 -2.37
CA THR A 51 12.69 -23.81 -1.21
C THR A 51 12.11 -23.21 0.07
N GLN A 52 11.75 -21.93 0.07
CA GLN A 52 11.33 -21.19 1.26
C GLN A 52 9.82 -20.91 1.31
N TYR A 53 9.06 -21.33 0.30
CA TYR A 53 7.61 -21.14 0.24
C TYR A 53 6.89 -22.40 -0.27
N PRO A 54 5.64 -22.63 0.14
CA PRO A 54 4.87 -23.79 -0.32
C PRO A 54 4.56 -23.68 -1.81
N GLN A 55 4.62 -24.79 -2.56
CA GLN A 55 4.37 -24.77 -4.02
C GLN A 55 2.90 -24.56 -4.38
N SER A 56 2.00 -24.70 -3.41
CA SER A 56 0.57 -24.51 -3.58
C SER A 56 0.00 -23.83 -2.35
N TYR A 57 -0.98 -22.95 -2.57
CA TYR A 57 -1.75 -22.30 -1.52
C TYR A 57 -3.22 -22.59 -1.72
N LYS A 58 -3.94 -22.77 -0.62
CA LYS A 58 -5.40 -22.80 -0.62
C LYS A 58 -5.86 -21.79 0.42
N ILE A 59 -6.44 -20.69 -0.06
CA ILE A 59 -7.02 -19.68 0.80
C ILE A 59 -7.95 -20.32 1.83
N SER A 60 -7.77 -19.94 3.09
CA SER A 60 -8.58 -20.49 4.17
C SER A 60 -10.06 -20.09 4.00
N GLN A 61 -10.98 -20.89 4.54
CA GLN A 61 -12.41 -20.57 4.50
C GLN A 61 -12.71 -19.23 5.19
N LYS A 62 -11.97 -18.91 6.26
CA LYS A 62 -12.08 -17.64 6.98
C LYS A 62 -11.70 -16.45 6.10
N GLU A 63 -10.58 -16.54 5.36
CA GLU A 63 -10.14 -15.46 4.46
C GLU A 63 -11.10 -15.29 3.27
N GLN A 64 -11.65 -16.37 2.72
CA GLN A 64 -12.68 -16.28 1.68
C GLN A 64 -13.95 -15.59 2.19
N GLN A 65 -14.40 -15.96 3.39
CA GLN A 65 -15.55 -15.35 4.02
C GLN A 65 -15.29 -13.86 4.34
N ALA A 66 -14.07 -13.52 4.76
CA ALA A 66 -13.67 -12.14 5.03
C ALA A 66 -13.71 -11.31 3.76
N LEU A 67 -13.14 -11.81 2.65
CA LEU A 67 -13.16 -11.12 1.36
C LEU A 67 -14.60 -10.85 0.88
N SER A 68 -15.50 -11.83 1.03
CA SER A 68 -16.92 -11.66 0.71
C SER A 68 -17.60 -10.60 1.59
N LEU A 69 -17.34 -10.61 2.89
CA LEU A 69 -17.89 -9.61 3.82
C LEU A 69 -17.31 -8.21 3.58
N ILE A 70 -16.02 -8.09 3.26
CA ILE A 70 -15.37 -6.81 2.90
C ILE A 70 -16.01 -6.22 1.66
N THR A 71 -16.16 -7.00 0.60
CA THR A 71 -16.76 -6.51 -0.65
C THR A 71 -18.22 -6.11 -0.46
N GLN A 72 -18.98 -6.85 0.34
CA GLN A 72 -20.33 -6.46 0.75
C GLN A 72 -20.32 -5.15 1.55
N SER A 73 -19.39 -4.99 2.50
CA SER A 73 -19.25 -3.77 3.30
C SER A 73 -18.90 -2.53 2.48
N ILE A 74 -18.10 -2.69 1.41
CA ILE A 74 -17.76 -1.60 0.49
C ILE A 74 -19.00 -1.18 -0.31
N GLN A 75 -19.82 -2.15 -0.75
CA GLN A 75 -21.05 -1.89 -1.50
C GLN A 75 -22.19 -1.37 -0.62
N GLN A 76 -22.21 -1.76 0.66
CA GLN A 76 -23.20 -1.37 1.66
C GLN A 76 -22.48 -0.71 2.86
N PRO A 77 -21.97 0.52 2.68
CA PRO A 77 -21.32 1.24 3.76
C PRO A 77 -22.30 1.43 4.92
N ASN A 78 -21.80 1.31 6.16
CA ASN A 78 -22.55 1.41 7.44
C ASN A 78 -23.27 0.14 7.93
N SER A 79 -23.05 -1.03 7.33
CA SER A 79 -23.58 -2.28 7.89
C SER A 79 -22.80 -2.74 9.12
N THR A 80 -23.23 -2.31 10.31
CA THR A 80 -22.66 -2.72 11.61
C THR A 80 -22.62 -4.24 11.79
N GLU A 81 -23.59 -4.97 11.22
CA GLU A 81 -23.62 -6.43 11.28
C GLU A 81 -22.45 -7.07 10.51
N ILE A 82 -22.12 -6.55 9.33
CA ILE A 82 -20.98 -7.04 8.54
C ILE A 82 -19.67 -6.79 9.28
N ILE A 83 -19.51 -5.60 9.88
CA ILE A 83 -18.30 -5.26 10.65
C ILE A 83 -18.15 -6.18 11.88
N LYS A 84 -19.25 -6.44 12.60
CA LYS A 84 -19.23 -7.40 13.72
C LYS A 84 -18.82 -8.80 13.28
N LYS A 85 -19.36 -9.29 12.16
CA LYS A 85 -18.98 -10.60 11.61
C LYS A 85 -17.49 -10.65 11.25
N LEU A 86 -16.98 -9.61 10.58
CA LEU A 86 -15.55 -9.49 10.25
C LEU A 86 -14.66 -9.52 11.49
N ALA A 87 -15.04 -8.83 12.57
CA ALA A 87 -14.25 -8.78 13.80
C ALA A 87 -14.12 -10.15 14.48
N THR A 88 -15.13 -10.99 14.34
CA THR A 88 -15.14 -12.35 14.91
C THR A 88 -14.50 -13.42 14.03
N LEU A 89 -14.19 -13.10 12.77
CA LEU A 89 -13.81 -14.11 11.77
C LEU A 89 -12.37 -14.60 11.91
N ASP A 90 -11.54 -13.94 12.73
CA ASP A 90 -10.11 -14.22 12.93
C ASP A 90 -9.39 -14.44 11.58
N SER A 91 -9.57 -13.48 10.68
CA SER A 91 -8.96 -13.42 9.36
C SER A 91 -8.04 -12.21 9.29
N THR A 92 -6.88 -12.37 8.64
CA THR A 92 -5.92 -11.31 8.37
C THR A 92 -6.55 -10.20 7.52
N LEU A 93 -7.27 -10.55 6.45
CA LEU A 93 -8.00 -9.58 5.63
C LEU A 93 -9.04 -8.82 6.44
N GLY A 94 -9.82 -9.52 7.26
CA GLY A 94 -10.83 -8.91 8.11
C GLY A 94 -10.24 -7.93 9.13
N LYS A 95 -9.15 -8.35 9.81
CA LYS A 95 -8.39 -7.51 10.75
C LYS A 95 -7.89 -6.23 10.09
N LEU A 96 -7.22 -6.36 8.94
CA LEU A 96 -6.71 -5.20 8.21
C LEU A 96 -7.84 -4.25 7.80
N TYR A 97 -8.90 -4.77 7.17
CA TYR A 97 -10.01 -3.95 6.69
C TYR A 97 -10.69 -3.19 7.84
N ILE A 98 -10.85 -3.83 9.00
CA ILE A 98 -11.36 -3.20 10.21
C ILE A 98 -10.46 -2.05 10.68
N LEU A 99 -9.14 -2.25 10.72
CA LEU A 99 -8.18 -1.20 11.10
C LEU A 99 -8.32 0.00 10.14
N GLN A 100 -8.44 -0.27 8.84
CA GLN A 100 -8.64 0.76 7.82
C GLN A 100 -9.97 1.49 8.01
N LEU A 101 -11.08 0.79 8.19
CA LEU A 101 -12.38 1.41 8.45
C LEU A 101 -12.40 2.22 9.74
N HIS A 102 -11.80 1.73 10.82
CA HIS A 102 -11.75 2.44 12.09
C HIS A 102 -11.07 3.80 11.93
N SER A 103 -10.02 3.88 11.09
CA SER A 103 -9.34 5.15 10.76
C SER A 103 -10.20 6.16 10.02
N LEU A 104 -11.20 5.68 9.29
CA LEU A 104 -12.12 6.49 8.50
C LEU A 104 -13.36 6.89 9.32
N LEU A 105 -13.91 6.00 10.15
CA LEU A 105 -15.14 6.28 10.90
C LEU A 105 -14.99 7.41 11.93
N ASN A 106 -13.77 7.68 12.41
CA ASN A 106 -13.50 8.84 13.25
C ASN A 106 -13.41 10.18 12.48
N GLN A 107 -13.44 10.18 11.14
CA GLN A 107 -13.61 11.40 10.31
C GLN A 107 -15.00 12.01 10.46
N ILE A 108 -16.02 11.20 10.81
CA ILE A 108 -17.42 11.66 10.88
C ILE A 108 -17.71 12.37 12.23
N ASN A 109 -17.00 12.00 13.29
CA ASN A 109 -17.20 12.58 14.63
C ASN A 109 -16.26 13.76 14.96
N SER A 110 -15.19 13.98 14.18
CA SER A 110 -14.18 15.01 14.45
C SER A 110 -14.47 16.39 13.84
N ILE A 111 -15.52 16.53 13.02
CA ILE A 111 -15.90 17.79 12.34
C ILE A 111 -16.35 18.90 13.33
N GLN A 112 -16.41 18.62 14.64
CA GLN A 112 -16.76 19.61 15.68
C GLN A 112 -15.61 20.08 16.58
N ALA A 113 -14.35 19.73 16.33
CA ALA A 113 -13.24 20.25 17.14
C ALA A 113 -12.67 21.55 16.53
N THR A 114 -13.24 22.67 16.97
CA THR A 114 -12.68 24.03 16.84
C THR A 114 -11.30 24.15 17.50
N ASP A 115 -10.55 25.15 17.05
CA ASP A 115 -9.30 25.70 17.60
C ASP A 115 -8.94 25.23 19.01
N ASP A 116 -7.80 24.52 19.12
CA ASP A 116 -6.77 24.92 20.06
C ASP A 116 -5.46 24.16 19.80
N SER A 117 -4.41 24.96 19.61
CA SER A 117 -3.03 24.57 19.43
C SER A 117 -2.43 24.01 20.72
N GLU A 118 -2.87 22.84 21.17
CA GLU A 118 -2.08 21.96 22.04
C GLU A 118 -2.68 20.55 22.18
N ILE A 119 -3.25 20.01 21.10
CA ILE A 119 -3.64 18.60 21.06
C ILE A 119 -2.37 17.73 21.15
N LYS A 120 -1.93 17.45 22.37
CA LYS A 120 -1.10 16.30 22.70
C LYS A 120 -1.88 15.10 22.17
N CYS A 121 -1.38 14.41 21.15
CA CYS A 121 -2.11 13.37 20.41
C CYS A 121 -2.34 12.07 21.23
N GLN A 122 -2.64 12.18 22.52
CA GLN A 122 -3.14 11.09 23.34
C GLN A 122 -4.36 10.43 22.67
N ALA A 123 -5.24 11.22 22.07
CA ALA A 123 -6.36 10.73 21.26
C ALA A 123 -5.94 9.83 20.09
N CYS A 124 -4.75 10.03 19.52
CA CYS A 124 -4.23 9.23 18.41
C CYS A 124 -3.70 7.89 18.91
N VAL A 125 -3.10 7.89 20.10
CA VAL A 125 -2.69 6.67 20.80
C VAL A 125 -3.90 5.87 21.24
N ASP A 126 -4.92 6.51 21.78
CA ASP A 126 -6.17 5.87 22.19
C ASP A 126 -6.93 5.34 20.97
N PHE A 127 -6.90 6.08 19.86
CA PHE A 127 -7.38 5.61 18.57
C PHE A 127 -6.67 4.34 18.09
N ALA A 128 -5.33 4.33 18.05
CA ALA A 128 -4.58 3.16 17.62
C ALA A 128 -4.82 1.95 18.54
N LYS A 129 -4.89 2.17 19.85
CA LYS A 129 -5.26 1.13 20.84
C LYS A 129 -6.68 0.60 20.61
N SER A 130 -7.64 1.49 20.36
CA SER A 130 -9.03 1.11 20.08
C SER A 130 -9.13 0.31 18.78
N ALA A 131 -8.43 0.74 17.73
CA ALA A 131 -8.34 0.04 16.46
C ALA A 131 -7.79 -1.38 16.64
N LEU A 132 -6.67 -1.51 17.34
CA LEU A 132 -6.06 -2.81 17.65
C LEU A 132 -6.99 -3.67 18.49
N SER A 133 -7.56 -3.11 19.56
CA SER A 133 -8.48 -3.84 20.44
C SER A 133 -9.69 -4.37 19.68
N PHE A 134 -10.21 -3.59 18.72
CA PHE A 134 -11.31 -3.99 17.86
C PHE A 134 -10.90 -5.07 16.86
N ALA A 135 -9.73 -4.96 16.22
CA ALA A 135 -9.27 -5.92 15.23
C ALA A 135 -8.82 -7.25 15.85
N PHE A 136 -8.18 -7.22 17.01
CA PHE A 136 -7.56 -8.38 17.64
C PHE A 136 -8.32 -8.90 18.88
N GLY A 137 -9.37 -8.19 19.30
CA GLY A 137 -10.33 -8.68 20.28
C GLY A 137 -9.78 -8.83 21.71
N SER A 138 -9.39 -7.72 22.35
CA SER A 138 -9.54 -7.56 23.82
C SER A 138 -9.15 -6.15 24.31
N GLU A 139 -10.02 -5.50 25.09
CA GLU A 139 -9.61 -4.40 26.00
C GLU A 139 -9.00 -4.95 27.30
N LYS A 140 -9.16 -6.27 27.54
CA LYS A 140 -8.87 -6.93 28.82
C LYS A 140 -7.55 -7.71 28.90
N ASN A 141 -6.87 -8.00 27.78
CA ASN A 141 -5.56 -8.66 27.85
C ASN A 141 -4.42 -7.65 27.71
N GLN A 142 -3.44 -7.77 28.60
CA GLN A 142 -2.16 -7.06 28.52
C GLN A 142 -1.26 -7.56 27.37
N ASN A 143 -1.79 -8.32 26.40
CA ASN A 143 -1.03 -9.01 25.35
C ASN A 143 -0.85 -8.22 24.05
N HIS A 144 -0.96 -6.89 24.09
CA HIS A 144 -0.57 -6.01 22.97
C HIS A 144 0.85 -6.29 22.43
N ILE A 145 1.72 -6.89 23.24
CA ILE A 145 3.07 -7.33 22.87
C ILE A 145 3.04 -8.37 21.72
N LYS A 146 2.19 -9.39 21.85
CA LYS A 146 2.11 -10.48 20.87
C LYS A 146 1.48 -9.99 19.56
N GLU A 147 0.47 -9.15 19.66
CA GLU A 147 -0.18 -8.53 18.50
C GLU A 147 0.81 -7.68 17.68
N LEU A 148 1.63 -6.86 18.36
CA LEU A 148 2.67 -6.07 17.71
C LEU A 148 3.74 -6.93 17.03
N LEU A 149 4.11 -8.08 17.63
CA LEU A 149 5.03 -9.05 17.02
C LEU A 149 4.45 -9.68 15.76
N GLU A 150 3.16 -10.03 15.78
CA GLU A 150 2.44 -10.60 14.63
C GLU A 150 2.37 -9.63 13.44
N LEU A 151 2.33 -8.32 13.69
CA LEU A 151 2.37 -7.32 12.61
C LEU A 151 3.69 -7.35 11.84
N ASP A 152 4.83 -7.28 12.52
CA ASP A 152 6.13 -7.26 11.83
C ASP A 152 6.45 -8.59 11.15
N SER A 153 6.10 -9.72 11.78
CA SER A 153 6.32 -11.06 11.20
C SER A 153 5.44 -11.32 9.97
N SER A 154 4.32 -10.61 9.82
CA SER A 154 3.44 -10.71 8.64
C SER A 154 4.16 -10.40 7.33
N ALA A 155 5.25 -9.62 7.32
CA ALA A 155 6.02 -9.34 6.10
C ALA A 155 6.47 -10.63 5.39
N ARG A 156 6.90 -11.63 6.17
CA ARG A 156 7.37 -12.91 5.63
C ARG A 156 6.23 -13.73 5.04
N VAL A 157 5.12 -13.84 5.76
CA VAL A 157 3.92 -14.54 5.28
C VAL A 157 3.39 -13.88 3.99
N GLY A 158 3.39 -12.54 3.95
CA GLY A 158 3.03 -11.78 2.77
C GLY A 158 3.91 -12.12 1.56
N GLU A 159 5.22 -12.26 1.76
CA GLU A 159 6.14 -12.64 0.69
C GLU A 159 5.97 -14.11 0.28
N GLU A 160 5.76 -15.04 1.21
CA GLU A 160 5.45 -16.44 0.90
C GLU A 160 4.21 -16.53 0.01
N LEU A 161 3.12 -15.85 0.38
CA LEU A 161 1.88 -15.79 -0.39
C LEU A 161 2.06 -15.08 -1.75
N LEU A 162 2.88 -14.03 -1.82
CA LEU A 162 3.23 -13.38 -3.07
C LEU A 162 3.89 -14.36 -4.03
N CYS A 163 4.90 -15.10 -3.53
CA CYS A 163 5.64 -16.08 -4.31
C CYS A 163 4.70 -17.17 -4.85
N VAL A 164 3.79 -17.69 -4.01
CA VAL A 164 2.79 -18.65 -4.47
C VAL A 164 1.88 -18.03 -5.52
N GLY A 165 1.27 -16.88 -5.24
CA GLY A 165 0.31 -16.23 -6.14
C GLY A 165 0.91 -15.91 -7.51
N LEU A 166 2.17 -15.49 -7.56
CA LEU A 166 2.87 -15.27 -8.83
C LEU A 166 3.17 -16.58 -9.57
N ALA A 167 3.64 -17.62 -8.87
CA ALA A 167 3.99 -18.90 -9.48
C ALA A 167 2.76 -19.67 -10.00
N SER A 168 1.67 -19.66 -9.23
CA SER A 168 0.43 -20.40 -9.53
C SER A 168 -0.61 -19.57 -10.29
N LYS A 169 -0.39 -18.27 -10.47
CA LYS A 169 -1.38 -17.30 -10.97
C LYS A 169 -2.66 -17.26 -10.11
N ASP A 170 -2.50 -17.43 -8.80
CA ASP A 170 -3.60 -17.36 -7.84
C ASP A 170 -3.76 -15.91 -7.33
N ALA A 171 -4.78 -15.22 -7.86
CA ALA A 171 -5.09 -13.86 -7.45
C ALA A 171 -5.51 -13.75 -5.97
N LYS A 172 -6.08 -14.81 -5.38
CA LYS A 172 -6.51 -14.79 -3.97
C LYS A 172 -5.31 -14.81 -3.03
N ALA A 173 -4.28 -15.58 -3.37
CA ALA A 173 -3.00 -15.55 -2.65
C ALA A 173 -2.37 -14.15 -2.69
N LEU A 174 -2.50 -13.44 -3.81
CA LEU A 174 -2.02 -12.05 -3.95
C LEU A 174 -2.84 -11.04 -3.12
N VAL A 175 -4.16 -11.22 -3.01
CA VAL A 175 -5.02 -10.40 -2.14
C VAL A 175 -4.65 -10.61 -0.67
N GLU A 176 -4.38 -11.84 -0.26
CA GLU A 176 -3.97 -12.12 1.11
C GLU A 176 -2.54 -11.65 1.41
N SER A 177 -1.64 -11.77 0.42
CA SER A 177 -0.31 -11.17 0.45
C SER A 177 -0.36 -9.67 0.70
N TYR A 178 -1.26 -8.95 0.00
CA TYR A 178 -1.55 -7.54 0.28
C TYR A 178 -1.87 -7.30 1.75
N ALA A 179 -2.73 -8.14 2.34
CA ALA A 179 -3.17 -7.94 3.72
C ALA A 179 -2.00 -8.04 4.71
N HIS A 180 -1.18 -9.08 4.54
CA HIS A 180 0.00 -9.30 5.36
C HIS A 180 1.07 -8.21 5.21
N PHE A 181 1.34 -7.76 3.97
CA PHE A 181 2.28 -6.66 3.76
C PHE A 181 1.79 -5.34 4.36
N ALA A 182 0.50 -5.03 4.22
CA ALA A 182 -0.09 -3.81 4.79
C ALA A 182 -0.06 -3.83 6.32
N LEU A 183 -0.34 -4.97 6.96
CA LEU A 183 -0.18 -5.14 8.40
C LEU A 183 1.26 -4.89 8.86
N ALA A 184 2.22 -5.39 8.10
CA ALA A 184 3.65 -5.20 8.37
C ALA A 184 4.17 -3.79 8.07
N GLY A 185 3.37 -2.95 7.40
CA GLY A 185 3.75 -1.59 6.98
C GLY A 185 4.59 -1.51 5.72
N VAL A 186 4.67 -2.60 4.94
CA VAL A 186 5.37 -2.63 3.63
C VAL A 186 4.38 -2.27 2.52
N ASN A 187 3.83 -1.06 2.60
CA ASN A 187 2.68 -0.63 1.84
C ASN A 187 2.90 -0.70 0.33
N THR A 188 4.10 -0.32 -0.16
CA THR A 188 4.38 -0.37 -1.60
C THR A 188 4.28 -1.80 -2.11
N ARG A 189 4.85 -2.75 -1.36
CA ARG A 189 4.78 -4.18 -1.67
C ARG A 189 3.33 -4.67 -1.63
N ALA A 190 2.56 -4.24 -0.63
CA ALA A 190 1.15 -4.56 -0.47
C ALA A 190 0.32 -4.13 -1.69
N ILE A 191 0.46 -2.88 -2.13
CA ILE A 191 -0.30 -2.35 -3.27
C ILE A 191 0.14 -3.01 -4.58
N ASN A 192 1.43 -3.32 -4.77
CA ASN A 192 1.86 -4.07 -5.96
C ASN A 192 1.31 -5.49 -6.00
N ALA A 193 1.20 -6.18 -4.85
CA ALA A 193 0.55 -7.48 -4.77
C ALA A 193 -0.93 -7.37 -5.16
N LEU A 194 -1.64 -6.38 -4.61
CA LEU A 194 -3.04 -6.12 -4.92
C LEU A 194 -3.26 -5.79 -6.40
N LEU A 195 -2.43 -4.91 -6.99
CA LEU A 195 -2.49 -4.56 -8.42
C LEU A 195 -2.16 -5.76 -9.31
N SER A 196 -1.28 -6.67 -8.87
CA SER A 196 -1.05 -7.93 -9.58
C SER A 196 -2.29 -8.81 -9.62
N ALA A 197 -3.06 -8.89 -8.53
CA ALA A 197 -4.34 -9.59 -8.49
C ALA A 197 -5.37 -8.95 -9.44
N VAL A 198 -5.45 -7.61 -9.47
CA VAL A 198 -6.35 -6.89 -10.39
C VAL A 198 -5.98 -7.16 -11.85
N LYS A 199 -4.68 -7.20 -12.18
CA LYS A 199 -4.18 -7.55 -13.52
C LYS A 199 -4.53 -8.99 -13.92
N MET A 200 -4.69 -9.89 -12.96
CA MET A 200 -5.17 -11.25 -13.20
C MET A 200 -6.70 -11.33 -13.39
N GLY A 201 -7.42 -10.20 -13.30
CA GLY A 201 -8.87 -10.16 -13.51
C GLY A 201 -9.69 -10.29 -12.23
N ASP A 202 -9.07 -10.22 -11.05
CA ASP A 202 -9.79 -10.35 -9.78
C ASP A 202 -10.59 -9.09 -9.43
N LYS A 203 -11.93 -9.24 -9.37
CA LYS A 203 -12.85 -8.14 -9.11
C LYS A 203 -12.87 -7.71 -7.65
N ASP A 204 -12.58 -8.62 -6.72
CA ASP A 204 -12.63 -8.31 -5.29
C ASP A 204 -11.37 -7.53 -4.88
N ALA A 205 -10.22 -7.88 -5.45
CA ALA A 205 -9.00 -7.08 -5.40
C ALA A 205 -9.25 -5.66 -5.93
N ALA A 206 -9.97 -5.53 -7.04
CA ALA A 206 -10.28 -4.24 -7.64
C ALA A 206 -11.19 -3.39 -6.73
N ARG A 207 -12.19 -4.00 -6.06
CA ARG A 207 -13.03 -3.31 -5.07
C ARG A 207 -12.25 -2.85 -3.85
N ILE A 208 -11.32 -3.66 -3.36
CA ILE A 208 -10.44 -3.26 -2.26
C ILE A 208 -9.60 -2.06 -2.69
N LEU A 209 -8.99 -2.11 -3.88
CA LEU A 209 -8.19 -1.00 -4.40
C LEU A 209 -9.02 0.29 -4.58
N GLU A 210 -10.27 0.17 -5.04
CA GLU A 210 -11.23 1.27 -5.14
C GLU A 210 -11.48 1.90 -3.76
N PHE A 211 -11.77 1.09 -2.75
CA PHE A 211 -11.94 1.53 -1.38
C PHE A 211 -10.71 2.29 -0.86
N LEU A 212 -9.50 1.78 -1.10
CA LEU A 212 -8.27 2.44 -0.66
C LEU A 212 -8.07 3.81 -1.33
N LEU A 213 -8.35 3.91 -2.64
CA LEU A 213 -8.24 5.17 -3.40
C LEU A 213 -9.27 6.21 -2.98
N ASP A 214 -10.53 5.79 -2.79
CA ASP A 214 -11.62 6.68 -2.38
C ASP A 214 -11.36 7.29 -1.00
N ASN A 215 -10.70 6.52 -0.12
CA ASN A 215 -10.51 6.89 1.27
C ASN A 215 -9.09 7.37 1.60
N GLY A 216 -8.14 7.33 0.64
CA GLY A 216 -6.76 7.75 0.85
C GLY A 216 -5.97 6.86 1.82
N VAL A 217 -6.34 5.57 1.90
CA VAL A 217 -5.69 4.60 2.79
C VAL A 217 -4.45 4.05 2.10
N TYR A 218 -3.26 4.40 2.62
CA TYR A 218 -1.92 4.14 2.04
C TYR A 218 -1.66 4.79 0.67
N LEU A 219 -2.69 5.19 -0.06
CA LEU A 219 -2.62 5.79 -1.38
C LEU A 219 -2.96 7.28 -1.30
N ALA A 220 -2.40 8.09 -2.21
CA ALA A 220 -2.96 9.41 -2.47
C ALA A 220 -4.41 9.25 -2.97
N GLN A 221 -5.33 10.09 -2.47
CA GLN A 221 -6.68 10.13 -3.01
C GLN A 221 -6.61 10.51 -4.49
N ASN A 222 -7.19 9.67 -5.34
CA ASN A 222 -7.19 9.86 -6.78
C ASN A 222 -8.56 9.49 -7.36
N THR A 223 -9.45 10.48 -7.38
CA THR A 223 -10.84 10.32 -7.84
C THR A 223 -10.92 9.82 -9.28
N GLN A 224 -10.00 10.25 -10.15
CA GLN A 224 -10.01 9.83 -11.56
C GLN A 224 -9.65 8.34 -11.70
N THR A 225 -8.60 7.88 -11.02
CA THR A 225 -8.23 6.46 -11.02
C THR A 225 -9.31 5.61 -10.38
N SER A 226 -9.91 6.07 -9.27
CA SER A 226 -11.06 5.40 -8.65
C SER A 226 -12.26 5.27 -9.61
N GLN A 227 -12.65 6.34 -10.30
CA GLN A 227 -13.73 6.30 -11.30
C GLN A 227 -13.42 5.35 -12.47
N THR A 228 -12.16 5.31 -12.91
CA THR A 228 -11.70 4.38 -13.94
C THR A 228 -11.83 2.94 -13.45
N LEU A 229 -11.45 2.67 -12.20
CA LEU A 229 -11.57 1.36 -11.57
C LEU A 229 -13.03 0.92 -11.41
N LYS A 230 -13.93 1.82 -10.97
CA LYS A 230 -15.39 1.60 -10.92
C LYS A 230 -15.94 1.16 -12.29
N LYS A 231 -15.57 1.87 -13.36
CA LYS A 231 -15.96 1.54 -14.74
C LYS A 231 -15.35 0.22 -15.21
N ALA A 232 -14.11 -0.07 -14.84
CA ALA A 232 -13.44 -1.33 -15.18
C ALA A 232 -14.12 -2.52 -14.49
N ILE A 233 -14.51 -2.38 -13.23
CA ILE A 233 -15.26 -3.38 -12.46
C ILE A 233 -16.63 -3.63 -13.10
N SER A 234 -17.38 -2.56 -13.44
CA SER A 234 -18.72 -2.68 -14.03
C SER A 234 -18.71 -3.27 -15.44
N SER A 235 -17.71 -2.94 -16.25
CA SER A 235 -17.55 -3.47 -17.62
C SER A 235 -16.88 -4.84 -17.68
N GLY A 236 -16.26 -5.30 -16.59
CA GLY A 236 -15.49 -6.53 -16.54
C GLY A 236 -14.11 -6.44 -17.23
N ASN A 237 -13.71 -5.28 -17.73
CA ASN A 237 -12.42 -5.07 -18.39
C ASN A 237 -11.40 -4.42 -17.43
N LEU A 238 -10.89 -5.20 -16.47
CA LEU A 238 -9.90 -4.72 -15.50
C LEU A 238 -8.56 -4.34 -16.12
N ASN A 239 -8.19 -4.90 -17.28
CA ASN A 239 -6.93 -4.54 -17.95
C ASN A 239 -6.87 -3.05 -18.35
N SER A 240 -8.02 -2.40 -18.52
CA SER A 240 -8.08 -0.97 -18.83
C SER A 240 -7.36 -0.09 -17.82
N ILE A 241 -7.25 -0.50 -16.54
CA ILE A 241 -6.56 0.28 -15.49
C ILE A 241 -5.04 0.38 -15.68
N PHE A 242 -4.46 -0.49 -16.51
CA PHE A 242 -3.01 -0.51 -16.77
C PHE A 242 -2.64 0.14 -18.10
N THR A 243 -3.63 0.49 -18.93
CA THR A 243 -3.39 1.00 -20.29
C THR A 243 -3.01 2.48 -20.34
N ASN A 244 -3.30 3.27 -19.30
CA ASN A 244 -3.09 4.73 -19.29
C ASN A 244 -2.35 5.28 -18.05
N SER A 245 -2.00 4.45 -17.06
CA SER A 245 -1.90 4.94 -15.66
C SER A 245 -0.95 4.16 -14.74
N SER A 246 0.01 3.39 -15.25
CA SER A 246 0.89 2.55 -14.40
C SER A 246 1.85 3.32 -13.47
N LYS A 247 1.74 4.66 -13.39
CA LYS A 247 2.47 5.54 -12.47
C LYS A 247 1.56 6.42 -11.60
N ASP A 248 0.24 6.23 -11.65
CA ASP A 248 -0.71 7.08 -10.91
C ASP A 248 -0.97 6.58 -9.47
N PHE A 249 -0.42 5.42 -9.11
CA PHE A 249 -0.48 4.89 -7.75
C PHE A 249 0.73 5.38 -6.96
N VAL A 250 0.56 6.51 -6.28
CA VAL A 250 1.54 6.99 -5.31
C VAL A 250 1.21 6.37 -3.94
N VAL A 251 2.10 5.50 -3.47
CA VAL A 251 1.94 4.78 -2.20
C VAL A 251 2.77 5.47 -1.13
N ARG A 252 2.14 5.75 0.01
CA ARG A 252 2.82 6.26 1.20
C ARG A 252 3.50 5.14 1.92
N GLU A 253 4.76 5.38 2.26
CA GLU A 253 5.54 4.44 3.03
C GLU A 253 6.30 5.16 4.13
N PHE A 254 6.26 4.56 5.31
CA PHE A 254 7.11 4.95 6.42
C PHE A 254 8.44 4.20 6.34
N ASN A 255 9.25 4.29 7.39
CA ASN A 255 10.50 3.56 7.44
C ASN A 255 10.27 2.05 7.67
N ALA A 256 11.33 1.26 7.46
CA ALA A 256 11.29 -0.19 7.64
C ALA A 256 11.10 -0.68 9.08
N TYR A 257 10.95 0.21 10.07
CA TYR A 257 10.57 -0.14 11.44
C TYR A 257 9.07 0.03 11.67
N SER A 258 8.36 0.72 10.79
CA SER A 258 6.93 1.01 10.90
C SER A 258 6.07 -0.15 10.45
N ASN A 259 4.89 -0.28 11.05
CA ASN A 259 3.86 -1.25 10.67
C ASN A 259 2.53 -0.52 10.41
N VAL A 260 1.41 -1.25 10.41
CA VAL A 260 0.08 -0.64 10.22
C VAL A 260 -0.23 0.48 11.22
N LEU A 261 0.39 0.48 12.41
CA LEU A 261 0.13 1.48 13.43
C LEU A 261 0.51 2.89 13.02
N GLU A 262 1.69 3.09 12.45
CA GLU A 262 2.13 4.41 11.98
C GLU A 262 1.18 4.95 10.92
N ASN A 263 0.63 4.08 10.08
CA ASN A 263 -0.41 4.47 9.13
C ASN A 263 -1.70 4.89 9.83
N LEU A 264 -2.14 4.16 10.86
CA LEU A 264 -3.32 4.52 11.66
C LEU A 264 -3.14 5.87 12.36
N PHE A 265 -1.97 6.13 12.93
CA PHE A 265 -1.63 7.44 13.51
C PHE A 265 -1.69 8.55 12.47
N TYR A 266 -1.06 8.35 11.31
CA TYR A 266 -1.07 9.31 10.22
C TYR A 266 -2.49 9.61 9.72
N GLN A 267 -3.30 8.57 9.48
CA GLN A 267 -4.69 8.74 9.06
C GLN A 267 -5.54 9.44 10.13
N SER A 268 -5.27 9.20 11.41
CA SER A 268 -5.92 9.92 12.52
C SER A 268 -5.57 11.41 12.55
N LEU A 269 -4.32 11.76 12.24
CA LEU A 269 -3.90 13.16 12.14
C LEU A 269 -4.59 13.87 10.97
N LEU A 270 -4.69 13.20 9.83
CA LEU A 270 -5.41 13.71 8.66
C LEU A 270 -6.91 13.87 8.94
N SER A 271 -7.56 12.87 9.51
CA SER A 271 -9.01 12.86 9.78
C SER A 271 -9.46 13.94 10.75
N ARG A 272 -8.57 14.34 11.65
CA ARG A 272 -8.81 15.39 12.64
C ARG A 272 -8.41 16.79 12.13
N GLY A 273 -7.92 16.90 10.90
CA GLY A 273 -7.43 18.14 10.34
C GLY A 273 -6.17 18.68 11.04
N VAL A 274 -5.47 17.85 11.81
CA VAL A 274 -4.27 18.26 12.56
C VAL A 274 -3.09 18.49 11.60
N ILE A 275 -3.02 17.71 10.52
CA ILE A 275 -2.07 17.91 9.43
C ILE A 275 -2.81 17.88 8.09
N ILE A 276 -2.26 18.56 7.10
CA ILE A 276 -2.66 18.38 5.70
C ILE A 276 -1.67 17.41 5.07
N ASP A 277 -2.19 16.52 4.25
CA ASP A 277 -1.42 15.54 3.53
C ASP A 277 -0.45 16.18 2.52
N GLU A 278 0.82 15.74 2.49
CA GLU A 278 1.85 16.27 1.57
C GLU A 278 1.54 16.08 0.07
N LEU A 279 0.68 15.11 -0.28
CA LEU A 279 0.22 14.89 -1.65
C LEU A 279 -1.11 15.60 -1.95
N ASP A 280 -1.73 16.25 -0.95
CA ASP A 280 -2.90 17.10 -1.16
C ASP A 280 -2.46 18.45 -1.75
N THR A 281 -3.18 18.90 -2.78
CA THR A 281 -2.93 20.20 -3.44
C THR A 281 -2.90 21.39 -2.48
N ARG A 282 -3.67 21.35 -1.38
CA ARG A 282 -3.71 22.38 -0.35
C ARG A 282 -2.39 22.49 0.42
N TYR A 283 -1.65 21.38 0.55
CA TYR A 283 -0.36 21.37 1.23
C TYR A 283 0.67 22.27 0.54
N ALA A 284 0.66 22.31 -0.80
CA ALA A 284 1.56 23.17 -1.57
C ALA A 284 1.44 24.66 -1.16
N ASN A 285 0.22 25.08 -0.81
CA ASN A 285 -0.13 26.45 -0.44
C ASN A 285 0.13 26.78 1.04
N LEU A 286 0.52 25.81 1.86
CA LEU A 286 0.89 26.06 3.25
C LEU A 286 2.18 26.89 3.35
N SER A 287 2.22 27.77 4.36
CA SER A 287 3.44 28.49 4.72
C SER A 287 4.57 27.53 5.13
N VAL A 288 5.83 27.99 5.04
CA VAL A 288 6.99 27.19 5.47
C VAL A 288 6.87 26.78 6.94
N ALA A 289 6.38 27.68 7.80
CA ALA A 289 6.13 27.40 9.22
C ALA A 289 5.08 26.29 9.39
N SER A 290 3.93 26.40 8.73
CA SER A 290 2.85 25.40 8.82
C SER A 290 3.26 24.02 8.29
N LYS A 291 4.10 23.96 7.25
CA LYS A 291 4.69 22.71 6.75
C LYS A 291 5.65 22.10 7.79
N ALA A 292 6.50 22.92 8.39
CA ALA A 292 7.43 22.49 9.44
C ALA A 292 6.69 22.01 10.70
N ASP A 293 5.60 22.68 11.09
CA ASP A 293 4.76 22.29 12.22
C ASP A 293 4.07 20.95 11.96
N SER A 294 3.46 20.77 10.78
CA SER A 294 2.85 19.49 10.38
C SER A 294 3.86 18.35 10.42
N ALA A 295 5.05 18.56 9.85
CA ALA A 295 6.14 17.58 9.89
C ALA A 295 6.62 17.30 11.32
N SER A 296 6.69 18.32 12.19
CA SER A 296 7.07 18.14 13.59
C SER A 296 6.03 17.38 14.40
N ILE A 297 4.73 17.61 14.16
CA ILE A 297 3.65 16.86 14.84
C ILE A 297 3.75 15.40 14.43
N LEU A 298 3.82 15.13 13.13
CA LEU A 298 3.94 13.77 12.62
C LEU A 298 5.17 13.05 13.19
N ALA A 299 6.35 13.71 13.17
CA ALA A 299 7.57 13.12 13.73
C ALA A 299 7.42 12.76 15.22
N LYS A 300 6.82 13.64 16.04
CA LYS A 300 6.58 13.38 17.48
C LYS A 300 5.67 12.17 17.71
N GLU A 301 4.63 12.01 16.90
CA GLU A 301 3.72 10.86 17.04
C GLU A 301 4.34 9.55 16.55
N LEU A 302 5.11 9.60 15.46
CA LEU A 302 5.87 8.43 15.01
C LEU A 302 6.94 8.02 16.03
N ASP A 303 7.59 8.99 16.69
CA ASP A 303 8.53 8.71 17.79
C ASP A 303 7.84 8.07 18.99
N ARG A 304 6.61 8.49 19.33
CA ARG A 304 5.82 7.82 20.38
C ARG A 304 5.45 6.39 20.02
N ALA A 305 5.04 6.13 18.77
CA ALA A 305 4.77 4.77 18.29
C ALA A 305 6.03 3.89 18.43
N LYS A 306 7.20 4.44 18.05
CA LYS A 306 8.49 3.80 18.25
C LYS A 306 8.81 3.54 19.73
N SER A 307 8.55 4.48 20.63
CA SER A 307 8.73 4.29 22.07
C SER A 307 7.82 3.20 22.64
N LEU A 308 6.57 3.13 22.19
CA LEU A 308 5.64 2.06 22.58
C LEU A 308 6.16 0.69 22.14
N LYS A 309 6.60 0.60 20.88
CA LYS A 309 7.21 -0.62 20.33
C LYS A 309 8.46 -1.02 21.11
N GLN A 310 9.32 -0.05 21.46
CA GLN A 310 10.52 -0.32 22.25
C GLN A 310 10.18 -0.83 23.66
N ALA A 311 9.18 -0.25 24.33
CA ALA A 311 8.72 -0.70 25.64
C ALA A 311 8.22 -2.15 25.61
N VAL A 312 7.66 -2.57 24.46
CA VAL A 312 7.24 -3.95 24.19
C VAL A 312 8.43 -4.87 23.94
N ILE A 313 9.40 -4.46 23.12
CA ILE A 313 10.64 -5.22 22.85
C ILE A 313 11.41 -5.51 24.13
N VAL A 314 11.50 -4.57 25.07
CA VAL A 314 12.23 -4.77 26.34
C VAL A 314 11.66 -5.95 27.15
N LYS A 315 10.34 -6.15 27.09
CA LYS A 315 9.62 -7.22 27.84
C LYS A 315 9.67 -8.59 27.17
N MET A 316 10.15 -8.69 25.93
CA MET A 316 10.25 -9.95 25.20
C MET A 316 11.34 -10.85 25.77
N SER A 317 11.08 -12.16 25.75
CA SER A 317 12.06 -13.21 25.93
C SER A 317 13.14 -13.15 24.85
N THR A 318 14.27 -13.84 25.07
CA THR A 318 15.36 -13.92 24.10
C THR A 318 14.90 -14.48 22.75
N ASN A 319 14.05 -15.51 22.77
CA ASN A 319 13.54 -16.13 21.54
C ASN A 319 12.64 -15.16 20.75
N GLU A 320 11.71 -14.50 21.42
CA GLU A 320 10.83 -13.50 20.80
C GLU A 320 11.62 -12.32 20.22
N LYS A 321 12.69 -11.86 20.91
CA LYS A 321 13.59 -10.83 20.38
C LYS A 321 14.31 -11.29 19.11
N ASN A 322 14.75 -12.54 19.07
CA ASN A 322 15.40 -13.09 17.89
C ASN A 322 14.43 -13.16 16.71
N GLU A 323 13.21 -13.68 16.93
CA GLU A 323 12.16 -13.72 15.91
C GLU A 323 11.81 -12.32 15.39
N PHE A 324 11.63 -11.36 16.30
CA PHE A 324 11.38 -9.96 15.94
C PHE A 324 12.51 -9.37 15.09
N ASN A 325 13.77 -9.57 15.49
CA ASN A 325 14.92 -9.05 14.77
C ASN A 325 15.04 -9.67 13.37
N GLU A 326 14.74 -10.96 13.21
CA GLU A 326 14.71 -11.62 11.90
C GLU A 326 13.58 -11.08 11.02
N ALA A 327 12.38 -10.90 11.57
CA ALA A 327 11.26 -10.28 10.86
C ALA A 327 11.61 -8.85 10.40
N LEU A 328 12.24 -8.07 11.27
CA LEU A 328 12.66 -6.70 10.97
C LEU A 328 13.73 -6.67 9.86
N LYS A 329 14.76 -7.53 9.91
CA LYS A 329 15.76 -7.63 8.84
C LYS A 329 15.11 -7.99 7.50
N PHE A 330 14.16 -8.93 7.52
CA PHE A 330 13.43 -9.31 6.32
C PHE A 330 12.61 -8.13 5.78
N LYS A 331 11.93 -7.40 6.65
CA LYS A 331 11.18 -6.21 6.27
C LYS A 331 12.08 -5.13 5.66
N GLN A 332 13.23 -4.85 6.28
CA GLN A 332 14.24 -3.95 5.75
C GLN A 332 14.70 -4.37 4.35
N HIS A 333 14.91 -5.66 4.13
CA HIS A 333 15.21 -6.18 2.79
C HIS A 333 14.09 -5.85 1.80
N LEU A 334 12.82 -6.11 2.15
CA LEU A 334 11.68 -5.78 1.28
C LEU A 334 11.55 -4.29 0.96
N HIS A 335 11.84 -3.38 1.91
CA HIS A 335 11.83 -1.93 1.67
C HIS A 335 12.92 -1.48 0.68
N ASN A 336 13.99 -2.25 0.55
CA ASN A 336 15.09 -1.96 -0.38
C ASN A 336 14.90 -2.62 -1.75
N VAL A 337 13.75 -3.27 -2.00
CA VAL A 337 13.44 -3.86 -3.30
C VAL A 337 12.91 -2.76 -4.23
N ASP A 338 13.70 -2.36 -5.21
CA ASP A 338 13.35 -1.29 -6.17
C ASP A 338 12.29 -1.72 -7.20
N GLU A 339 11.96 -3.01 -7.26
CA GLU A 339 11.07 -3.61 -8.26
C GLU A 339 9.60 -3.38 -7.92
N THR A 340 9.11 -2.17 -8.23
CA THR A 340 7.76 -1.68 -7.91
C THR A 340 7.00 -1.34 -9.20
N PRO A 341 6.50 -2.35 -9.92
CA PRO A 341 6.10 -2.19 -11.32
C PRO A 341 4.85 -1.34 -11.58
N TYR A 342 4.01 -1.13 -10.57
CA TYR A 342 2.74 -0.43 -10.74
C TYR A 342 2.62 0.84 -9.91
N THR A 343 3.60 1.15 -9.06
CA THR A 343 3.48 2.19 -8.05
C THR A 343 4.76 3.01 -7.93
N SER A 344 4.64 4.26 -7.49
CA SER A 344 5.77 5.01 -6.95
C SER A 344 5.65 5.16 -5.44
N THR A 345 6.75 5.01 -4.72
CA THR A 345 6.79 5.17 -3.26
C THR A 345 7.05 6.63 -2.88
N TYR A 346 6.16 7.19 -2.08
CA TYR A 346 6.37 8.43 -1.35
C TYR A 346 6.84 8.10 0.07
N LEU A 347 8.14 8.24 0.30
CA LEU A 347 8.72 8.09 1.63
C LEU A 347 8.39 9.32 2.48
N ILE A 348 7.63 9.09 3.54
CA ILE A 348 7.34 10.14 4.52
C ILE A 348 8.64 10.43 5.28
N LYS A 349 9.25 11.58 4.98
CA LYS A 349 10.54 11.97 5.57
C LYS A 349 10.36 12.34 7.03
N GLN A 350 10.93 11.53 7.91
CA GLN A 350 11.19 11.97 9.28
C GLN A 350 12.39 12.93 9.23
N ASN A 351 12.22 14.16 9.70
CA ASN A 351 13.34 15.08 9.86
C ASN A 351 14.37 14.43 10.81
N LYS A 352 15.50 13.98 10.28
CA LYS A 352 16.67 13.63 11.08
C LYS A 352 17.18 14.94 11.68
N LYS A 353 16.98 15.13 12.99
CA LYS A 353 17.70 16.16 13.74
C LYS A 353 19.10 15.68 14.05
#